data_AF-V9L915-F1
#
_entry.id   AF-V9L915-F1
#
_cell.length_a   1.000
_cell.length_b   1.000
_cell.length_c   1.000
_cell.angle_alpha   90.00
_cell.angle_beta   90.00
_cell.angle_gamma   90.00
#
_symmetry.space_group_name_H-M   'P 1'
#
loop_
_entity.id
_entity.type
_entity.pdbx_description
1 polymer ?
#
loop_
_entity_poly.entity_id
_entity_poly.type
_entity_poly.pdbx_seq_one_letter_code
_entity_poly.pdbx_strand_id
1 'polypeptide(L)'
;MPPLSAPLPPLLLLLVASALRVASGFYLPGLAPVNFCEVESGDCKSAIELFVNRLDSVESVLPYEYAAFDFCQLEKENRPSENLGQVLFGERIEPSPYKFHFKKEEQCKPVCIKNYDLSKEQDKSKLMFLKNGMSLNYQHHWIIDNMPVTWCYDVEDGQKFCNPGFPIGCYVTKDGHPKDACVISSSFNQKDTYYIFNHVDITIHFHSEGNEVGARLVAAKLEPKSFKHTNIDKPDCTGGSMDISNEFKGKLGILYTYSVKYIESHFKWASRWDYILESMPHTNIQWFSIMNSLVIVLFLSGMV
;
A
#
# COMPACT_ATOMS: atom_id res chain seq x y z
N MET A 1 25.12 51.19 -37.88
CA MET A 1 25.21 49.74 -38.17
C MET A 1 26.66 49.32 -38.16
N PRO A 2 27.20 48.75 -37.06
CA PRO A 2 28.35 47.86 -37.12
C PRO A 2 27.87 46.40 -37.27
N PRO A 3 28.44 45.60 -38.17
CA PRO A 3 28.17 44.17 -38.24
C PRO A 3 29.23 43.34 -37.50
N LEU A 4 28.75 42.17 -37.07
CA LEU A 4 29.44 40.88 -36.96
C LEU A 4 30.57 40.69 -35.93
N SER A 5 30.12 40.22 -34.75
CA SER A 5 30.54 38.96 -34.12
C SER A 5 31.96 38.44 -34.42
N ALA A 6 32.86 38.63 -33.46
CA ALA A 6 34.12 37.92 -33.39
C ALA A 6 33.89 36.40 -33.16
N PRO A 7 34.61 35.51 -33.85
CA PRO A 7 34.49 34.07 -33.63
C PRO A 7 35.12 33.69 -32.28
N LEU A 8 34.38 32.92 -31.47
CA LEU A 8 34.90 32.37 -30.21
C LEU A 8 36.08 31.41 -30.49
N PRO A 9 37.15 31.46 -29.67
CA PRO A 9 38.35 30.66 -29.90
C PRO A 9 38.05 29.15 -29.81
N PRO A 10 38.61 28.32 -30.71
CA PRO A 10 38.31 26.89 -30.83
C PRO A 10 38.64 26.09 -29.56
N LEU A 11 39.56 26.60 -28.74
CA LEU A 11 39.93 26.01 -27.45
C LEU A 11 38.79 26.08 -26.42
N LEU A 12 37.97 27.14 -26.47
CA LEU A 12 36.82 27.32 -25.56
C LEU A 12 35.67 26.37 -25.94
N LEU A 13 35.48 26.11 -27.24
CA LEU A 13 34.53 25.13 -27.75
C LEU A 13 34.92 23.69 -27.35
N LEU A 14 36.21 23.35 -27.38
CA LEU A 14 36.73 22.05 -26.93
C LEU A 14 36.57 21.84 -25.42
N LEU A 15 36.80 22.89 -24.62
CA LEU A 15 36.57 22.86 -23.17
C LEU A 15 35.08 22.66 -22.83
N VAL A 16 34.17 23.38 -23.48
CA VAL A 16 32.72 23.21 -23.29
C VAL A 16 32.24 21.84 -23.76
N ALA A 17 32.76 21.32 -24.88
CA ALA A 17 32.44 19.98 -25.37
C ALA A 17 32.96 18.85 -24.44
N SER A 18 34.09 19.07 -23.76
CA SER A 18 34.61 18.13 -22.75
C SER A 18 33.80 18.16 -21.44
N ALA A 19 33.30 19.32 -21.03
CA ALA A 19 32.44 19.45 -19.84
C ALA A 19 31.06 18.79 -20.02
N LEU A 20 30.52 18.76 -21.25
CA LEU A 20 29.24 18.10 -21.57
C LEU A 20 29.31 16.55 -21.57
N ARG A 21 30.50 15.96 -21.53
CA ARG A 21 30.67 14.48 -21.59
C ARG A 21 30.61 13.78 -20.23
N VAL A 22 30.49 14.51 -19.12
CA VAL A 22 30.46 13.94 -17.76
C VAL A 22 29.12 14.21 -17.07
N ALA A 23 28.02 14.06 -17.79
CA ALA A 23 26.70 13.94 -17.20
C ALA A 23 26.33 12.46 -17.18
N SER A 24 26.89 11.69 -16.24
CA SER A 24 26.36 10.36 -15.93
C SER A 24 25.05 10.54 -15.17
N GLY A 25 23.92 10.37 -15.86
CA GLY A 25 22.61 10.35 -15.22
C GLY A 25 22.57 9.22 -14.19
N PHE A 26 22.49 9.57 -12.92
CA PHE A 26 22.29 8.62 -11.84
C PHE A 26 20.80 8.56 -11.53
N TYR A 27 20.20 7.38 -11.68
CA TYR A 27 18.87 7.15 -11.14
C TYR A 27 18.97 7.07 -9.63
N LEU A 28 18.15 7.85 -8.92
CA LEU A 28 18.02 7.68 -7.48
C LEU A 28 17.51 6.24 -7.22
N PRO A 29 18.13 5.51 -6.27
CA PRO A 29 17.69 4.17 -5.89
C PRO A 29 16.18 4.17 -5.60
N GLY A 30 15.45 3.23 -6.20
CA GLY A 30 13.99 3.11 -6.05
C GLY A 30 13.13 3.88 -7.06
N LEU A 31 13.73 4.61 -8.01
CA LEU A 31 12.99 5.29 -9.10
C LEU A 31 13.18 4.64 -10.49
N ALA A 32 14.15 3.74 -10.63
CA ALA A 32 14.39 3.04 -11.89
C ALA A 32 13.27 2.01 -12.16
N PRO A 33 12.80 1.89 -13.42
CA PRO A 33 11.77 0.90 -13.77
C PRO A 33 12.32 -0.52 -13.61
N VAL A 34 11.53 -1.38 -12.97
CA VAL A 34 11.82 -2.82 -12.85
C VAL A 34 10.99 -3.56 -13.89
N ASN A 35 11.65 -4.44 -14.65
CA ASN A 35 10.98 -5.31 -15.62
C ASN A 35 10.67 -6.66 -14.95
N PHE A 36 9.45 -7.14 -15.14
CA PHE A 36 8.98 -8.42 -14.62
C PHE A 36 8.71 -9.43 -15.73
N CYS A 37 9.17 -10.67 -15.52
CA CYS A 37 9.07 -11.77 -16.48
C CYS A 37 8.58 -13.04 -15.77
N GLU A 38 7.93 -13.95 -16.51
CA GLU A 38 7.49 -15.24 -15.96
C GLU A 38 8.68 -16.06 -15.45
N VAL A 39 9.78 -16.05 -16.20
CA VAL A 39 11.05 -16.71 -15.87
C VAL A 39 12.11 -15.63 -15.66
N GLU A 40 12.89 -15.74 -14.58
CA GLU A 40 14.00 -14.82 -14.30
C GLU A 40 15.06 -14.92 -15.40
N SER A 41 15.39 -13.78 -16.00
CA SER A 41 16.38 -13.71 -17.08
C SER A 41 17.07 -12.35 -17.06
N GLY A 42 18.38 -12.35 -16.80
CA GLY A 42 19.18 -11.12 -16.73
C GLY A 42 18.61 -10.10 -15.76
N ASP A 43 18.25 -8.92 -16.27
CA ASP A 43 17.69 -7.80 -15.50
C ASP A 43 16.17 -7.92 -15.23
N CYS A 44 15.54 -9.01 -15.68
CA CYS A 44 14.10 -9.23 -15.51
C CYS A 44 13.81 -10.15 -14.30
N LYS A 45 13.01 -9.66 -13.35
CA LYS A 45 12.65 -10.37 -12.11
C LYS A 45 11.33 -11.12 -12.24
N SER A 46 11.20 -12.28 -11.59
CA SER A 46 9.94 -13.04 -11.58
C SER A 46 9.21 -12.89 -10.26
N ALA A 47 9.95 -12.89 -9.15
CA ALA A 47 9.39 -12.65 -7.82
C ALA A 47 9.00 -11.18 -7.64
N ILE A 48 7.79 -10.95 -7.15
CA ILE A 48 7.31 -9.61 -6.75
C ILE A 48 7.33 -9.54 -5.23
N GLU A 49 8.06 -8.57 -4.70
CA GLU A 49 8.15 -8.35 -3.25
C GLU A 49 7.05 -7.39 -2.79
N LEU A 50 6.34 -7.79 -1.72
CA LEU A 50 5.36 -6.96 -1.04
C LEU A 50 5.94 -6.51 0.29
N PHE A 51 5.95 -5.20 0.49
CA PHE A 51 6.38 -4.57 1.73
C PHE A 51 5.20 -4.00 2.51
N VAL A 52 5.33 -3.99 3.83
CA VAL A 52 4.36 -3.39 4.75
C VAL A 52 5.00 -2.20 5.44
N ASN A 53 4.19 -1.17 5.67
CA ASN A 53 4.56 0.02 6.46
C ASN A 53 3.75 0.05 7.76
N ARG A 54 3.97 1.08 8.58
CA ARG A 54 3.17 1.38 9.78
C ARG A 54 1.68 1.48 9.46
N LEU A 55 0.86 1.20 10.46
CA LEU A 55 -0.57 1.41 10.43
C LEU A 55 -0.92 2.75 11.08
N ASP A 56 -1.85 3.48 10.48
CA ASP A 56 -2.43 4.71 11.00
C ASP A 56 -3.95 4.62 11.04
N SER A 57 -4.58 5.61 11.65
CA SER A 57 -6.03 5.67 11.84
C SER A 57 -6.49 7.11 11.68
N VAL A 58 -7.70 7.29 11.14
CA VAL A 58 -8.36 8.61 11.10
C VAL A 58 -8.93 9.02 12.45
N GLU A 59 -9.16 8.05 13.35
CA GLU A 59 -9.73 8.25 14.69
C GLU A 59 -8.65 8.41 15.78
N SER A 60 -7.41 8.03 15.51
CA SER A 60 -6.30 8.03 16.47
C SER A 60 -5.06 8.71 15.89
N VAL A 61 -4.43 9.57 16.71
CA VAL A 61 -3.20 10.27 16.33
C VAL A 61 -1.94 9.41 16.42
N LEU A 62 -2.03 8.22 17.00
CA LEU A 62 -0.88 7.35 17.26
C LEU A 62 -0.77 6.28 16.17
N PRO A 63 0.24 6.34 15.29
CA PRO A 63 0.53 5.24 14.37
C PRO A 63 1.22 4.08 15.12
N TYR A 64 0.98 2.86 14.65
CA TYR A 64 1.60 1.65 15.18
C TYR A 64 2.45 0.96 14.11
N GLU A 65 3.58 0.39 14.51
CA GLU A 65 4.36 -0.47 13.62
C GLU A 65 3.55 -1.72 13.26
N TYR A 66 3.75 -2.27 12.07
CA TYR A 66 3.14 -3.55 11.66
C TYR A 66 3.49 -4.67 12.65
N ALA A 67 4.71 -4.63 13.21
CA ALA A 67 5.20 -5.53 14.24
C ALA A 67 4.40 -5.51 15.56
N ALA A 68 3.73 -4.39 15.88
CA ALA A 68 2.99 -4.24 17.13
C ALA A 68 1.72 -5.09 17.18
N PHE A 69 1.13 -5.37 16.02
CA PHE A 69 0.01 -6.29 15.88
C PHE A 69 0.51 -7.71 15.65
N ASP A 70 -0.26 -8.70 16.10
CA ASP A 70 0.09 -10.12 15.92
C ASP A 70 -0.26 -10.65 14.52
N PHE A 71 0.18 -9.94 13.48
CA PHE A 71 0.01 -10.32 12.07
C PHE A 71 1.08 -11.32 11.62
N CYS A 72 0.95 -11.82 10.38
CA CYS A 72 1.98 -12.64 9.75
C CYS A 72 3.21 -11.79 9.43
N GLN A 73 4.37 -12.18 9.94
CA GLN A 73 5.65 -11.49 9.76
C GLN A 73 6.72 -12.52 9.36
N LEU A 74 7.72 -12.08 8.61
CA LEU A 74 8.91 -12.88 8.32
C LEU A 74 9.93 -12.73 9.46
N GLU A 75 10.50 -13.84 9.93
CA GLU A 75 11.56 -13.80 10.92
C GLU A 75 12.87 -13.32 10.27
N LYS A 76 13.32 -12.10 10.59
CA LYS A 76 14.70 -11.60 10.46
C LYS A 76 15.37 -11.65 9.08
N GLU A 77 14.65 -11.72 7.96
CA GLU A 77 15.29 -11.72 6.65
C GLU A 77 15.31 -10.32 6.02
N ASN A 78 16.51 -9.73 5.91
CA ASN A 78 16.87 -8.54 5.13
C ASN A 78 15.86 -7.36 5.18
N ARG A 79 15.96 -6.55 6.24
CA ARG A 79 15.37 -5.20 6.19
C ARG A 79 16.02 -4.42 5.04
N PRO A 80 15.24 -3.85 4.10
CA PRO A 80 15.81 -3.02 3.05
C PRO A 80 16.59 -1.85 3.67
N SER A 81 17.66 -1.41 3.01
CA SER A 81 18.46 -0.29 3.49
C SER A 81 17.61 0.97 3.51
N GLU A 82 17.35 1.51 4.70
CA GLU A 82 16.57 2.72 4.91
C GLU A 82 17.30 3.94 4.31
N ASN A 83 16.54 4.82 3.65
CA ASN A 83 17.07 6.11 3.21
C ASN A 83 17.05 7.13 4.37
N LEU A 84 17.88 8.18 4.27
CA LEU A 84 17.99 9.19 5.35
C LEU A 84 16.65 9.85 5.70
N GLY A 85 15.77 10.03 4.72
CA GLY A 85 14.42 10.56 4.93
C GLY A 85 13.54 9.62 5.76
N GLN A 86 13.53 8.33 5.43
CA GLN A 86 12.78 7.29 6.15
C GLN A 86 13.19 7.19 7.61
N VAL A 87 14.50 7.28 7.90
CA VAL A 87 15.03 7.32 9.27
C VAL A 87 14.52 8.55 10.01
N LEU A 88 14.54 9.72 9.38
CA LEU A 88 14.09 10.99 9.98
C LEU A 88 12.57 11.04 10.21
N PHE A 89 11.78 10.39 9.35
CA PHE A 89 10.31 10.33 9.47
C PHE A 89 9.82 9.10 10.26
N GLY A 90 10.73 8.23 10.71
CA GLY A 90 10.43 7.02 11.47
C GLY A 90 9.66 5.97 10.66
N GLU A 91 9.82 5.95 9.34
CA GLU A 91 9.21 4.95 8.47
C GLU A 91 10.02 3.67 8.50
N ARG A 92 9.37 2.56 8.89
CA ARG A 92 9.97 1.23 8.92
C ARG A 92 9.23 0.34 7.95
N ILE A 93 9.79 0.24 6.74
CA ILE A 93 9.29 -0.66 5.70
C ILE A 93 9.84 -2.05 5.98
N GLU A 94 8.95 -3.02 6.18
CA GLU A 94 9.31 -4.41 6.47
C GLU A 94 8.84 -5.34 5.34
N PRO A 95 9.61 -6.39 5.02
CA PRO A 95 9.18 -7.38 4.04
C PRO A 95 8.04 -8.24 4.59
N SER A 96 7.05 -8.50 3.76
CA SER A 96 5.90 -9.31 4.12
C SER A 96 6.10 -10.79 3.75
N PRO A 97 5.37 -11.73 4.39
CA PRO A 97 5.41 -13.14 4.03
C PRO A 97 4.65 -13.48 2.72
N TYR A 98 4.04 -12.49 2.06
CA TYR A 98 3.31 -12.68 0.81
C TYR A 98 4.32 -12.76 -0.35
N LYS A 99 4.48 -13.96 -0.92
CA LYS A 99 5.41 -14.23 -2.02
C LYS A 99 4.64 -14.76 -3.23
N PHE A 100 4.55 -13.94 -4.27
CA PHE A 100 3.91 -14.27 -5.54
C PHE A 100 4.82 -13.93 -6.73
N HIS A 101 4.59 -14.61 -7.84
CA HIS A 101 5.40 -14.50 -9.06
C HIS A 101 4.58 -13.88 -10.18
N PHE A 102 5.25 -13.10 -11.03
CA PHE A 102 4.62 -12.41 -12.15
C PHE A 102 3.87 -13.40 -13.07
N LYS A 103 2.63 -13.06 -13.43
CA LYS A 103 1.69 -13.87 -14.24
C LYS A 103 1.35 -15.26 -13.69
N LYS A 104 1.73 -15.57 -12.46
CA LYS A 104 1.30 -16.79 -11.76
C LYS A 104 0.10 -16.48 -10.88
N GLU A 105 -1.10 -16.72 -11.40
CA GLU A 105 -2.32 -16.56 -10.62
C GLU A 105 -2.41 -17.61 -9.53
N GLU A 106 -2.68 -17.16 -8.31
CA GLU A 106 -2.87 -18.02 -7.13
C GLU A 106 -4.20 -17.63 -6.49
N GLN A 107 -4.98 -18.61 -6.09
CA GLN A 107 -6.28 -18.38 -5.43
C GLN A 107 -6.23 -19.00 -4.03
N CYS A 108 -6.64 -18.22 -3.03
CA CYS A 108 -6.75 -18.68 -1.64
C CYS A 108 -5.49 -19.35 -1.08
N LYS A 109 -4.32 -18.77 -1.28
CA LYS A 109 -3.06 -19.32 -0.76
C LYS A 109 -2.91 -18.97 0.73
N PRO A 110 -2.64 -19.96 1.62
CA PRO A 110 -2.42 -19.70 3.04
C PRO A 110 -1.06 -19.04 3.29
N VAL A 111 -1.03 -18.12 4.26
CA VAL A 111 0.18 -17.38 4.67
C VAL A 111 0.62 -17.84 6.06
N CYS A 112 -0.22 -17.60 7.06
CA CYS A 112 0.03 -18.02 8.43
C CYS A 112 -1.28 -18.17 9.21
N ILE A 113 -1.20 -18.86 10.34
CA ILE A 113 -2.32 -19.06 11.26
C ILE A 113 -1.97 -18.43 12.60
N LYS A 114 -2.88 -17.62 13.13
CA LYS A 114 -2.77 -17.02 14.46
C LYS A 114 -3.81 -17.62 15.37
N ASN A 115 -3.34 -18.29 16.41
CA ASN A 115 -4.19 -18.95 17.39
C ASN A 115 -4.19 -18.13 18.69
N TYR A 116 -5.37 -17.80 19.18
CA TYR A 116 -5.58 -17.09 20.43
C TYR A 116 -6.35 -17.99 21.39
N ASP A 117 -5.80 -18.21 22.58
CA ASP A 117 -6.48 -18.89 23.67
C ASP A 117 -6.87 -17.89 24.75
N LEU A 118 -8.18 -17.61 24.88
CA LEU A 118 -8.69 -16.64 25.87
C LEU A 118 -8.49 -17.05 27.32
N SER A 119 -8.03 -18.28 27.59
CA SER A 119 -7.58 -18.68 28.93
C SER A 119 -6.22 -18.07 29.31
N LYS A 120 -5.43 -17.62 28.32
CA LYS A 120 -4.12 -16.99 28.52
C LYS A 120 -4.24 -15.47 28.44
N GLU A 121 -3.77 -14.78 29.47
CA GLU A 121 -3.89 -13.31 29.55
C GLU A 121 -3.09 -12.60 28.42
N GLN A 122 -1.98 -13.19 27.96
CA GLN A 122 -1.19 -12.65 26.85
C GLN A 122 -1.97 -12.67 25.52
N ASP A 123 -2.59 -13.80 25.18
CA ASP A 123 -3.36 -13.95 23.94
C ASP A 123 -4.63 -13.10 23.97
N LYS A 124 -5.26 -12.99 25.14
CA LYS A 124 -6.39 -12.09 25.39
C LYS A 124 -6.01 -10.63 25.18
N SER A 125 -4.86 -10.19 25.70
CA SER A 125 -4.37 -8.82 25.51
C SER A 125 -4.10 -8.51 24.04
N LYS A 126 -3.49 -9.45 23.30
CA LYS A 126 -3.27 -9.33 21.85
C LYS A 126 -4.57 -9.26 21.06
N LEU A 127 -5.56 -10.11 21.40
CA LEU A 127 -6.86 -10.08 20.74
C LEU A 127 -7.61 -8.78 21.04
N MET A 128 -7.54 -8.27 22.28
CA MET A 128 -8.11 -6.97 22.62
C MET A 128 -7.42 -5.82 21.86
N PHE A 129 -6.10 -5.87 21.71
CA PHE A 129 -5.36 -4.90 20.91
C PHE A 129 -5.79 -4.91 19.44
N LEU A 130 -5.98 -6.11 18.86
CA LEU A 130 -6.50 -6.28 17.51
C LEU A 130 -7.94 -5.75 17.37
N LYS A 131 -8.82 -6.05 18.34
CA LYS A 131 -10.20 -5.51 18.39
C LYS A 131 -10.21 -3.99 18.45
N ASN A 132 -9.36 -3.39 19.29
CA ASN A 132 -9.23 -1.93 19.37
C ASN A 132 -8.72 -1.33 18.05
N GLY A 133 -7.78 -2.02 17.38
CA GLY A 133 -7.31 -1.63 16.05
C GLY A 133 -8.45 -1.57 15.02
N MET A 134 -9.36 -2.56 15.04
CA MET A 134 -10.54 -2.57 14.18
C MET A 134 -11.56 -1.49 14.56
N SER A 135 -11.83 -1.28 15.85
CA SER A 135 -12.75 -0.22 16.33
C SER A 135 -12.30 1.18 15.96
N LEU A 136 -10.99 1.42 15.93
CA LEU A 136 -10.39 2.71 15.58
C LEU A 136 -10.07 2.81 14.08
N ASN A 137 -10.56 1.88 13.24
CA ASN A 137 -10.35 1.92 11.80
C ASN A 137 -8.86 2.08 11.40
N TYR A 138 -7.97 1.32 12.05
CA TYR A 138 -6.56 1.31 11.64
C TYR A 138 -6.41 0.68 10.25
N GLN A 139 -5.54 1.28 9.42
CA GLN A 139 -5.34 0.91 8.03
C GLN A 139 -3.93 0.39 7.79
N HIS A 140 -3.84 -0.65 6.96
CA HIS A 140 -2.63 -1.19 6.39
C HIS A 140 -2.15 -0.35 5.21
N HIS A 141 -0.86 -0.05 5.21
CA HIS A 141 -0.15 0.60 4.11
C HIS A 141 0.83 -0.37 3.49
N TRP A 142 0.48 -0.94 2.34
CA TRP A 142 1.31 -1.91 1.63
C TRP A 142 1.94 -1.28 0.40
N ILE A 143 3.11 -1.78 0.01
CA ILE A 143 3.91 -1.24 -1.08
C ILE A 143 4.37 -2.39 -1.99
N ILE A 144 4.13 -2.24 -3.30
CA ILE A 144 4.58 -3.17 -4.34
C ILE A 144 5.27 -2.34 -5.44
N ASP A 145 6.50 -2.69 -5.81
CA ASP A 145 7.28 -1.95 -6.83
C ASP A 145 7.33 -0.43 -6.58
N ASN A 146 7.54 -0.04 -5.32
CA ASN A 146 7.54 1.35 -4.85
C ASN A 146 6.22 2.11 -5.09
N MET A 147 5.11 1.40 -5.32
CA MET A 147 3.76 1.98 -5.41
C MET A 147 2.90 1.57 -4.21
N PRO A 148 2.09 2.49 -3.66
CA PRO A 148 1.15 2.13 -2.62
C PRO A 148 0.08 1.19 -3.20
N VAL A 149 -0.20 0.12 -2.47
CA VAL A 149 -1.37 -0.70 -2.69
C VAL A 149 -2.58 0.07 -2.21
N THR A 150 -3.65 -0.05 -2.96
CA THR A 150 -4.79 0.85 -2.90
C THR A 150 -6.05 0.03 -2.94
N TRP A 151 -7.03 0.49 -2.20
CA TRP A 151 -8.32 -0.16 -2.09
C TRP A 151 -9.40 0.78 -2.58
N CYS A 152 -10.13 0.32 -3.60
CA CYS A 152 -11.24 1.07 -4.15
C CYS A 152 -12.55 0.39 -3.79
N TYR A 153 -13.52 1.16 -3.31
CA TYR A 153 -14.86 0.69 -2.98
C TYR A 153 -15.90 1.65 -3.55
N ASP A 154 -17.06 1.09 -3.88
CA ASP A 154 -18.19 1.85 -4.39
C ASP A 154 -19.04 2.34 -3.20
N VAL A 155 -19.39 3.62 -3.21
CA VAL A 155 -20.26 4.26 -2.21
C VAL A 155 -21.68 4.34 -2.77
N GLU A 156 -22.69 4.43 -1.90
CA GLU A 156 -24.12 4.42 -2.25
C GLU A 156 -24.50 5.40 -3.38
N ASP A 157 -23.78 6.52 -3.53
CA ASP A 157 -23.97 7.51 -4.60
C ASP A 157 -23.41 7.07 -5.97
N GLY A 158 -22.95 5.83 -6.12
CA GLY A 158 -22.33 5.30 -7.35
C GLY A 158 -20.94 5.87 -7.64
N GLN A 159 -20.38 6.63 -6.71
CA GLN A 159 -19.01 7.14 -6.79
C GLN A 159 -18.03 6.10 -6.25
N LYS A 160 -16.93 5.91 -6.98
CA LYS A 160 -15.84 5.02 -6.60
C LYS A 160 -14.77 5.80 -5.86
N PHE A 161 -14.53 5.44 -4.61
CA PHE A 161 -13.47 6.04 -3.79
C PHE A 161 -12.31 5.06 -3.69
N CYS A 162 -11.10 5.56 -3.92
CA CYS A 162 -9.86 4.78 -3.79
C CYS A 162 -9.01 5.39 -2.68
N ASN A 163 -8.61 4.57 -1.71
CA ASN A 163 -7.71 4.98 -0.63
C ASN A 163 -6.35 4.27 -0.77
N PRO A 164 -5.22 4.95 -0.54
CA PRO A 164 -3.89 4.33 -0.49
C PRO A 164 -3.71 3.63 0.86
N GLY A 165 -4.47 2.57 1.08
CA GLY A 165 -4.50 1.78 2.31
C GLY A 165 -5.81 1.05 2.47
N PHE A 166 -5.84 0.04 3.34
CA PHE A 166 -7.06 -0.74 3.62
C PHE A 166 -7.16 -1.11 5.10
N PRO A 167 -8.35 -1.15 5.69
CA PRO A 167 -8.53 -1.35 7.12
C PRO A 167 -8.22 -2.79 7.53
N ILE A 168 -7.78 -2.97 8.78
CA ILE A 168 -7.54 -4.30 9.39
C ILE A 168 -8.83 -5.14 9.40
N GLY A 169 -9.96 -4.47 9.54
CA GLY A 169 -11.27 -5.08 9.66
C GLY A 169 -12.31 -4.01 9.91
N CYS A 170 -13.48 -4.42 10.38
CA CYS A 170 -14.57 -3.52 10.64
C CYS A 170 -15.34 -3.94 11.91
N TYR A 171 -15.98 -2.99 12.59
CA TYR A 171 -16.75 -3.23 13.81
C TYR A 171 -18.19 -2.76 13.63
N VAL A 172 -19.15 -3.65 13.88
CA VAL A 172 -20.57 -3.31 13.90
C VAL A 172 -20.98 -3.01 15.34
N THR A 173 -21.39 -1.76 15.56
CA THR A 173 -21.81 -1.25 16.88
C THR A 173 -22.99 -2.04 17.45
N LYS A 174 -23.21 -1.93 18.77
CA LYS A 174 -24.36 -2.55 19.47
C LYS A 174 -25.71 -2.12 18.90
N ASP A 175 -25.77 -0.90 18.38
CA ASP A 175 -26.97 -0.34 17.76
C ASP A 175 -27.27 -1.00 16.40
N GLY A 176 -26.32 -1.74 15.83
CA GLY A 176 -26.44 -2.43 14.55
C GLY A 176 -26.21 -1.52 13.35
N HIS A 177 -25.64 -0.33 13.56
CA HIS A 177 -25.23 0.56 12.47
C HIS A 177 -23.83 0.16 12.01
N PRO A 178 -23.67 -0.35 10.77
CA PRO A 178 -22.36 -0.56 10.17
C PRO A 178 -21.71 0.82 9.93
N LYS A 179 -20.45 0.96 10.34
CA LYS A 179 -19.62 2.14 10.07
C LYS A 179 -18.41 1.74 9.22
N ASP A 180 -17.84 2.74 8.55
CA ASP A 180 -16.59 2.62 7.80
C ASP A 180 -16.61 1.44 6.80
N ALA A 181 -15.63 0.55 6.90
CA ALA A 181 -15.46 -0.61 6.04
C ALA A 181 -16.59 -1.65 6.13
N CYS A 182 -17.42 -1.62 7.19
CA CYS A 182 -18.54 -2.56 7.31
C CYS A 182 -19.67 -2.27 6.31
N VAL A 183 -19.73 -1.07 5.71
CA VAL A 183 -20.76 -0.71 4.72
C VAL A 183 -20.58 -1.49 3.40
N ILE A 184 -19.39 -2.03 3.17
CA ILE A 184 -18.98 -2.57 1.87
C ILE A 184 -19.58 -3.94 1.58
N SER A 185 -19.97 -4.68 2.61
CA SER A 185 -20.69 -5.94 2.44
C SER A 185 -21.88 -6.02 3.36
N SER A 186 -23.04 -6.33 2.78
CA SER A 186 -24.28 -6.61 3.52
C SER A 186 -24.17 -7.85 4.42
N SER A 187 -23.11 -8.65 4.29
CA SER A 187 -22.82 -9.78 5.18
C SER A 187 -22.34 -9.36 6.58
N PHE A 188 -21.88 -8.11 6.75
CA PHE A 188 -21.39 -7.58 8.02
C PHE A 188 -22.50 -6.90 8.81
N ASN A 189 -23.49 -7.67 9.27
CA ASN A 189 -24.71 -7.14 9.89
C ASN A 189 -24.96 -7.59 11.33
N GLN A 190 -24.10 -8.45 11.90
CA GLN A 190 -24.28 -8.92 13.27
C GLN A 190 -23.92 -7.82 14.27
N LYS A 191 -24.80 -7.62 15.26
CA LYS A 191 -24.63 -6.59 16.29
C LYS A 191 -23.50 -6.97 17.26
N ASP A 192 -22.72 -5.97 17.68
CA ASP A 192 -21.59 -6.11 18.62
C ASP A 192 -20.54 -7.16 18.17
N THR A 193 -20.26 -7.16 16.87
CA THR A 193 -19.38 -8.13 16.23
C THR A 193 -18.28 -7.43 15.44
N TYR A 194 -17.07 -7.95 15.58
CA TYR A 194 -15.91 -7.56 14.80
C TYR A 194 -15.74 -8.49 13.61
N TYR A 195 -15.44 -7.94 12.44
CA TYR A 195 -15.09 -8.70 11.24
C TYR A 195 -13.66 -8.39 10.86
N ILE A 196 -12.80 -9.40 10.92
CA ILE A 196 -11.40 -9.25 10.52
C ILE A 196 -11.25 -9.52 9.03
N PHE A 197 -10.44 -8.70 8.35
CA PHE A 197 -10.08 -8.91 6.95
C PHE A 197 -8.83 -9.79 6.88
N ASN A 198 -9.07 -11.10 6.93
CA ASN A 198 -8.03 -12.12 6.89
C ASN A 198 -7.70 -12.62 5.48
N HIS A 199 -8.46 -12.21 4.47
CA HIS A 199 -8.19 -12.52 3.08
C HIS A 199 -8.00 -11.25 2.26
N VAL A 200 -7.05 -11.27 1.34
CA VAL A 200 -6.80 -10.14 0.43
C VAL A 200 -6.76 -10.63 -1.02
N ASP A 201 -7.57 -10.01 -1.87
CA ASP A 201 -7.53 -10.22 -3.32
C ASP A 201 -6.67 -9.13 -3.95
N ILE A 202 -5.46 -9.49 -4.36
CA ILE A 202 -4.48 -8.59 -4.97
C ILE A 202 -4.63 -8.65 -6.48
N THR A 203 -4.85 -7.49 -7.09
CA THR A 203 -4.93 -7.33 -8.55
C THR A 203 -3.78 -6.44 -9.01
N ILE A 204 -2.86 -7.04 -9.77
CA ILE A 204 -1.69 -6.35 -10.30
C ILE A 204 -1.96 -5.98 -11.75
N HIS A 205 -1.97 -4.67 -12.00
CA HIS A 205 -2.04 -4.15 -13.36
C HIS A 205 -0.64 -4.01 -13.92
N PHE A 206 -0.42 -4.55 -15.11
CA PHE A 206 0.88 -4.47 -15.79
C PHE A 206 0.71 -3.98 -17.23
N HIS A 207 1.75 -3.38 -17.76
CA HIS A 207 1.84 -2.97 -19.16
C HIS A 207 2.99 -3.70 -19.83
N SER A 208 2.73 -4.28 -20.99
CA SER A 208 3.73 -4.94 -21.83
C SER A 208 3.75 -4.26 -23.19
N GLU A 209 4.86 -3.62 -23.55
CA GLU A 209 5.05 -3.19 -24.94
C GLU A 209 5.53 -4.39 -25.74
N GLY A 210 4.86 -4.73 -26.86
CA GLY A 210 5.06 -5.99 -27.60
C GLY A 210 6.48 -6.26 -28.13
N ASN A 211 7.42 -5.32 -27.98
CA ASN A 211 8.83 -5.45 -28.36
C ASN A 211 9.80 -5.41 -27.15
N GLU A 212 9.36 -5.11 -25.93
CA GLU A 212 10.21 -5.08 -24.73
C GLU A 212 10.27 -6.47 -24.06
N VAL A 213 11.47 -6.85 -23.59
CA VAL A 213 11.67 -8.09 -22.81
C VAL A 213 11.22 -7.84 -21.37
N GLY A 214 9.92 -8.04 -21.13
CA GLY A 214 9.31 -7.96 -19.80
C GLY A 214 8.16 -6.96 -19.71
N ALA A 215 7.39 -7.08 -18.63
CA ALA A 215 6.28 -6.19 -18.32
C ALA A 215 6.62 -5.28 -17.14
N ARG A 216 6.03 -4.09 -17.12
CA ARG A 216 6.17 -3.15 -16.01
C ARG A 216 4.87 -3.03 -15.23
N LEU A 217 4.95 -2.99 -13.91
CA LEU A 217 3.77 -2.83 -13.07
C LEU A 217 3.31 -1.37 -13.10
N VAL A 218 2.01 -1.16 -13.31
CA VAL A 218 1.43 0.18 -13.44
C VAL A 218 0.50 0.54 -12.29
N ALA A 219 -0.16 -0.44 -11.67
CA ALA A 219 -0.97 -0.23 -10.48
C ALA A 219 -1.10 -1.53 -9.68
N ALA A 220 -1.26 -1.40 -8.37
CA ALA A 220 -1.54 -2.51 -7.47
C ALA A 220 -2.81 -2.21 -6.67
N LYS A 221 -3.87 -2.97 -6.95
CA LYS A 221 -5.17 -2.86 -6.29
C LYS A 221 -5.39 -4.03 -5.35
N LEU A 222 -6.11 -3.79 -4.26
CA LEU A 222 -6.43 -4.82 -3.29
C LEU A 222 -7.89 -4.70 -2.85
N GLU A 223 -8.56 -5.84 -2.74
CA GLU A 223 -9.88 -5.95 -2.12
C GLU A 223 -9.77 -6.80 -0.84
N PRO A 224 -10.03 -6.21 0.34
CA PRO A 224 -10.01 -6.95 1.59
C PRO A 224 -11.32 -7.73 1.74
N LYS A 225 -11.20 -8.98 2.18
CA LYS A 225 -12.32 -9.90 2.42
C LYS A 225 -12.17 -10.58 3.77
N SER A 226 -13.31 -11.00 4.30
CA SER A 226 -13.38 -11.76 5.55
C SER A 226 -13.89 -13.16 5.24
N PHE A 227 -13.10 -14.18 5.55
CA PHE A 227 -13.47 -15.59 5.34
C PHE A 227 -13.22 -16.43 6.59
N LYS A 228 -14.26 -17.12 7.03
CA LYS A 228 -14.19 -18.16 8.04
C LYS A 228 -13.77 -19.46 7.38
N HIS A 229 -12.48 -19.77 7.47
CA HIS A 229 -11.92 -20.99 6.90
C HIS A 229 -12.28 -22.21 7.76
N THR A 230 -12.96 -23.19 7.17
CA THR A 230 -13.25 -24.49 7.81
C THR A 230 -12.11 -25.48 7.62
N ASN A 231 -11.47 -25.46 6.45
CA ASN A 231 -10.30 -26.26 6.13
C ASN A 231 -9.03 -25.42 6.22
N ILE A 232 -8.10 -25.84 7.09
CA ILE A 232 -6.85 -25.12 7.34
C ILE A 232 -5.80 -25.44 6.26
N ASP A 233 -5.73 -26.70 5.82
CA ASP A 233 -4.69 -27.17 4.89
C ASP A 233 -4.99 -26.81 3.43
N LYS A 234 -6.27 -26.65 3.09
CA LYS A 234 -6.76 -26.20 1.78
C LYS A 234 -7.94 -25.26 1.99
N PRO A 235 -7.67 -23.96 2.21
CA PRO A 235 -8.74 -23.00 2.33
C PRO A 235 -9.40 -22.79 0.96
N ASP A 236 -10.73 -22.84 0.91
CA ASP A 236 -11.49 -22.70 -0.34
C ASP A 236 -11.96 -21.25 -0.61
N CYS A 237 -11.75 -20.33 0.34
CA CYS A 237 -12.18 -18.90 0.27
C CYS A 237 -13.64 -18.68 -0.18
N THR A 238 -14.51 -19.66 0.08
CA THR A 238 -15.96 -19.61 -0.20
C THR A 238 -16.82 -19.59 1.06
N GLY A 239 -16.18 -19.53 2.23
CA GLY A 239 -16.85 -19.54 3.54
C GLY A 239 -17.60 -18.24 3.84
N GLY A 240 -18.41 -18.27 4.91
CA GLY A 240 -19.00 -17.06 5.46
C GLY A 240 -17.96 -16.10 6.04
N SER A 241 -18.38 -14.89 6.43
CA SER A 241 -17.49 -13.89 7.03
C SER A 241 -16.92 -14.34 8.39
N MET A 242 -15.67 -13.97 8.68
CA MET A 242 -15.01 -14.28 9.96
C MET A 242 -15.48 -13.31 11.03
N ASP A 243 -16.51 -13.73 11.77
CA ASP A 243 -17.12 -13.00 12.86
C ASP A 243 -16.41 -13.27 14.21
N ILE A 244 -16.11 -12.20 14.94
CA ILE A 244 -15.56 -12.25 16.30
C ILE A 244 -16.49 -11.43 17.18
N SER A 245 -17.44 -12.10 17.83
CA SER A 245 -18.31 -11.45 18.82
C SER A 245 -17.50 -10.83 19.96
N ASN A 246 -17.99 -9.73 20.51
CA ASN A 246 -17.37 -9.08 21.65
C ASN A 246 -17.33 -10.01 22.88
N GLU A 247 -18.36 -10.83 23.07
CA GLU A 247 -18.52 -11.76 24.21
C GLU A 247 -17.87 -13.14 23.99
N PHE A 248 -17.12 -13.33 22.90
CA PHE A 248 -16.48 -14.61 22.60
C PHE A 248 -15.53 -15.06 23.74
N LYS A 249 -15.67 -16.31 24.19
CA LYS A 249 -14.90 -16.91 25.32
C LYS A 249 -14.16 -18.21 24.96
N GLY A 250 -13.93 -18.47 23.68
CA GLY A 250 -13.31 -19.71 23.20
C GLY A 250 -11.86 -19.58 22.72
N LYS A 251 -11.39 -20.63 22.05
CA LYS A 251 -10.17 -20.59 21.24
C LYS A 251 -10.50 -20.05 19.85
N LEU A 252 -9.68 -19.13 19.35
CA LEU A 252 -9.86 -18.49 18.06
C LEU A 252 -8.65 -18.76 17.18
N GLY A 253 -8.87 -19.33 15.99
CA GLY A 253 -7.83 -19.47 14.96
C GLY A 253 -8.16 -18.55 13.79
N ILE A 254 -7.24 -17.65 13.44
CA ILE A 254 -7.35 -16.76 12.28
C ILE A 254 -6.33 -17.23 11.25
N LEU A 255 -6.81 -17.80 10.16
CA LEU A 255 -6.00 -18.15 9.00
C LEU A 255 -5.97 -16.95 8.03
N TYR A 256 -4.77 -16.45 7.73
CA TYR A 256 -4.58 -15.40 6.73
C TYR A 256 -4.29 -16.02 5.37
N THR A 257 -4.99 -15.54 4.34
CA THR A 257 -4.88 -16.03 2.97
C THR A 257 -4.81 -14.86 1.98
N TYR A 258 -4.39 -15.15 0.75
CA TYR A 258 -4.43 -14.18 -0.34
C TYR A 258 -4.73 -14.85 -1.68
N SER A 259 -5.20 -14.04 -2.63
CA SER A 259 -5.26 -14.41 -4.03
C SER A 259 -4.58 -13.33 -4.86
N VAL A 260 -3.96 -13.71 -5.98
CA VAL A 260 -3.30 -12.78 -6.89
C VAL A 260 -3.82 -12.99 -8.30
N LYS A 261 -4.17 -11.88 -8.96
CA LYS A 261 -4.60 -11.82 -10.36
C LYS A 261 -3.80 -10.76 -11.11
N TYR A 262 -3.60 -10.99 -12.40
CA TYR A 262 -2.84 -10.09 -13.27
C TYR A 262 -3.73 -9.58 -14.39
N ILE A 263 -3.78 -8.26 -14.55
CA ILE A 263 -4.59 -7.62 -15.59
C ILE A 263 -3.69 -6.75 -16.46
N GLU A 264 -3.67 -7.02 -17.75
CA GLU A 264 -2.96 -6.17 -18.69
C GLU A 264 -3.68 -4.82 -18.83
N SER A 265 -2.91 -3.74 -18.77
CA SER A 265 -3.39 -2.37 -18.83
C SER A 265 -2.85 -1.66 -20.07
N HIS A 266 -3.69 -0.80 -20.64
CA HIS A 266 -3.31 0.06 -21.77
C HIS A 266 -2.54 1.32 -21.31
N PHE A 267 -2.49 1.61 -20.02
CA PHE A 267 -1.75 2.76 -19.49
C PHE A 267 -0.25 2.50 -19.50
N LYS A 268 0.52 3.49 -19.94
CA LYS A 268 1.99 3.42 -19.91
C LYS A 268 2.50 3.52 -18.48
N TRP A 269 3.65 2.89 -18.21
CA TRP A 269 4.32 2.96 -16.91
C TRP A 269 4.60 4.40 -16.44
N ALA A 270 4.87 5.33 -17.36
CA ALA A 270 5.08 6.74 -17.01
C ALA A 270 3.86 7.41 -16.33
N SER A 271 2.65 6.90 -16.58
CA SER A 271 1.38 7.35 -15.98
C SER A 271 1.03 6.62 -14.69
N ARG A 272 1.93 5.81 -14.11
CA ARG A 272 1.65 5.05 -12.87
C ARG A 272 1.31 5.95 -11.66
N TRP A 273 1.75 7.21 -11.69
CA TRP A 273 1.44 8.19 -10.64
C TRP A 273 0.02 8.75 -10.74
N ASP A 274 -0.61 8.72 -11.91
CA ASP A 274 -1.94 9.29 -12.14
C ASP A 274 -2.99 8.58 -11.28
N TYR A 275 -2.85 7.26 -11.18
CA TYR A 275 -3.69 6.43 -10.33
C TYR A 275 -3.59 6.77 -8.82
N ILE A 276 -2.38 7.12 -8.36
CA ILE A 276 -2.15 7.52 -6.97
C ILE A 276 -2.78 8.90 -6.71
N LEU A 277 -2.69 9.80 -7.69
CA LEU A 277 -3.29 11.13 -7.62
C LEU A 277 -4.82 11.06 -7.60
N GLU A 278 -5.43 10.14 -8.34
CA GLU A 278 -6.88 9.88 -8.29
C GLU A 278 -7.33 9.33 -6.93
N SER A 279 -6.48 8.57 -6.24
CA SER A 279 -6.76 8.06 -4.89
C SER A 279 -6.54 9.07 -3.77
N MET A 280 -6.03 10.27 -4.07
CA MET A 280 -5.96 11.33 -3.09
C MET A 280 -7.31 12.03 -3.08
N PRO A 281 -8.06 12.03 -1.95
CA PRO A 281 -9.24 12.87 -1.86
C PRO A 281 -8.78 14.28 -2.17
N HIS A 282 -9.45 14.97 -3.10
CA HIS A 282 -9.13 16.34 -3.43
C HIS A 282 -9.14 17.14 -2.13
N THR A 283 -7.96 17.32 -1.55
CA THR A 283 -7.81 18.14 -0.38
C THR A 283 -8.27 19.49 -0.86
N ASN A 284 -9.35 19.99 -0.25
CA ASN A 284 -9.65 21.40 -0.34
C ASN A 284 -8.33 22.07 0.02
N ILE A 285 -7.68 22.67 -0.99
CA ILE A 285 -6.44 23.40 -0.84
C ILE A 285 -6.60 24.18 0.45
N GLN A 286 -5.67 24.04 1.40
CA GLN A 286 -5.75 24.74 2.67
C GLN A 286 -5.53 26.23 2.39
N TRP A 287 -6.56 26.89 1.86
CA TRP A 287 -6.59 28.27 1.42
C TRP A 287 -6.16 29.20 2.56
N PHE A 288 -6.39 28.78 3.79
CA PHE A 288 -5.91 29.45 4.99
C PHE A 288 -4.38 29.57 5.04
N SER A 289 -3.64 28.51 4.69
CA SER A 289 -2.17 28.51 4.68
C SER A 289 -1.61 29.35 3.53
N ILE A 290 -2.22 29.28 2.35
CA ILE A 290 -1.85 30.11 1.19
C ILE A 290 -2.14 31.59 1.45
N MET A 291 -3.30 31.92 2.02
CA MET A 291 -3.64 33.30 2.37
C MET A 291 -2.67 33.86 3.41
N ASN A 292 -2.35 33.08 4.45
CA ASN A 292 -1.38 33.49 5.47
C ASN A 292 0.02 33.71 4.87
N SER A 293 0.50 32.84 3.99
CA SER A 293 1.82 33.03 3.36
C SER A 293 1.84 34.25 2.43
N LEU A 294 0.76 34.50 1.69
CA LEU A 294 0.63 35.65 0.79
C LEU A 294 0.60 36.98 1.57
N VAL A 295 -0.08 37.01 2.71
CA VAL A 295 -0.09 38.15 3.63
C VAL A 295 1.32 38.44 4.16
N ILE A 296 2.06 37.42 4.60
CA ILE A 296 3.44 37.58 5.08
C ILE A 296 4.35 38.13 3.97
N VAL A 297 4.23 37.63 2.74
CA VAL A 297 5.01 38.12 1.60
C VAL A 297 4.70 39.59 1.27
N LEU A 298 3.43 39.99 1.32
CA LEU A 298 3.02 41.39 1.11
C LEU A 298 3.54 42.33 2.20
N PHE A 299 3.52 41.89 3.46
CA PHE A 299 4.08 42.68 4.56
C PHE A 299 5.60 42.82 4.45
N LEU A 300 6.30 41.74 4.11
CA LEU A 300 7.76 41.77 3.93
C LEU A 300 8.19 42.58 2.71
N SER A 301 7.41 42.59 1.62
CA SER A 301 7.72 43.39 0.43
C SER A 301 7.40 44.87 0.60
N GLY A 302 6.38 45.22 1.38
CA GLY A 302 6.04 46.63 1.67
C GLY A 302 6.93 47.31 2.70
N MET A 303 7.76 46.54 3.42
CA MET A 303 8.68 47.05 4.44
C MET A 303 10.11 47.30 3.90
N VAL A 304 10.37 46.89 2.65
CA VAL A 304 11.60 47.18 1.88
C VAL A 304 11.38 48.38 0.98
#